data_AF-A0A202DQY5-F1
#
_entry.id   AF-A0A202DQY5-F1
#
_cell.length_a   1.000
_cell.length_b   1.000
_cell.length_c   1.000
_cell.angle_alpha   90.00
_cell.angle_beta   90.00
_cell.angle_gamma   90.00
#
_symmetry.space_group_name_H-M   'P 1'
#
loop_
_entity.id
_entity.type
_entity.pdbx_description
1 polymer ?
#
loop_
_entity_poly.entity_id
_entity_poly.type
_entity_poly.pdbx_seq_one_letter_code
_entity_poly.pdbx_strand_id
1 'polypeptide(L)'
;KVYGSRKKKGVQFIEIEAQDYQDVWDGIKLRADVIMLDNMPPARLRRSVYFIRAARRALNSSTPLIELSGGITIKKAKQLSQMGVARISVGALTHSAPALDLSMEGY
;
A
#
# COMPACT_ATOMS: atom_id res chain seq x y z
N LYS A 1 6.15 8.82 16.81
CA LYS A 1 6.94 7.55 16.81
C LYS A 1 7.73 7.34 15.51
N VAL A 2 7.18 7.63 14.33
CA VAL A 2 7.86 7.40 13.03
C VAL A 2 9.07 8.31 12.74
N TYR A 3 9.04 9.59 13.12
CA TYR A 3 10.16 10.52 12.85
C TYR A 3 11.48 10.12 13.55
N GLY A 4 11.38 9.37 14.65
CA GLY A 4 12.54 8.78 15.34
C GLY A 4 13.12 7.56 14.61
N SER A 5 12.30 6.85 13.81
CA SER A 5 12.72 5.64 13.10
C SER A 5 13.72 5.93 11.99
N ARG A 6 13.58 7.05 11.26
CA ARG A 6 14.53 7.46 10.20
C ARG A 6 15.92 7.81 10.73
N LYS A 7 16.05 8.14 12.03
CA LYS A 7 17.33 8.43 12.70
C LYS A 7 18.04 7.19 13.24
N LYS A 8 17.39 6.01 13.22
CA LYS A 8 18.03 4.76 13.62
C LYS A 8 18.94 4.28 12.50
N LYS A 9 20.18 3.93 12.87
CA LYS A 9 21.17 3.34 11.96
C LYS A 9 20.56 2.08 11.31
N GLY A 10 20.56 2.02 9.98
CA GLY A 10 20.10 0.86 9.20
C GLY A 10 18.65 0.91 8.68
N VAL A 11 17.85 1.93 9.04
CA VAL A 11 16.50 2.08 8.47
C VAL A 11 16.58 2.67 7.07
N GLN A 12 16.28 1.87 6.05
CA GLN A 12 16.31 2.27 4.64
C GLN A 12 14.94 2.64 4.07
N PHE A 13 13.87 2.12 4.68
CA PHE A 13 12.51 2.22 4.15
C PHE A 13 11.50 2.36 5.29
N ILE A 14 10.54 3.25 5.12
CA ILE A 14 9.44 3.50 6.05
C ILE A 14 8.12 3.43 5.29
N GLU A 15 7.29 2.49 5.72
CA GLU A 15 5.89 2.38 5.34
C GLU A 15 4.99 2.78 6.51
N ILE A 16 3.86 3.40 6.20
CA ILE A 16 2.79 3.67 7.15
C ILE A 16 1.51 3.05 6.64
N GLU A 17 0.90 2.21 7.48
CA GLU A 17 -0.45 1.73 7.31
C GLU A 17 -1.44 2.81 7.79
N ALA A 18 -2.39 3.16 6.93
CA ALA A 18 -3.35 4.21 7.16
C ALA A 18 -4.77 3.65 7.05
N GLN A 19 -5.59 3.94 8.06
CA GLN A 19 -6.99 3.55 8.13
C GLN A 19 -7.93 4.76 7.96
N ASP A 20 -7.41 5.97 8.20
CA ASP A 20 -8.14 7.23 7.99
C ASP A 20 -7.29 8.36 7.38
N TYR A 21 -7.88 9.56 7.28
CA TYR A 21 -7.20 10.73 6.72
C TYR A 21 -6.09 11.28 7.61
N GLN A 22 -6.21 11.12 8.93
CA GLN A 22 -5.22 11.61 9.87
C GLN A 22 -3.93 10.79 9.70
N ASP A 23 -4.05 9.47 9.55
CA ASP A 23 -2.91 8.59 9.26
C ASP A 23 -2.21 8.95 7.94
N VAL A 24 -3.00 9.19 6.88
CA VAL A 24 -2.47 9.62 5.57
C VAL A 24 -1.70 10.93 5.71
N TRP A 25 -2.26 11.88 6.44
CA TRP A 25 -1.65 13.18 6.65
C TRP A 25 -0.36 13.08 7.46
N ASP A 26 -0.36 12.27 8.52
CA ASP A 26 0.83 12.01 9.31
C ASP A 26 1.89 11.34 8.45
N GLY A 27 1.54 10.38 7.59
CA GLY A 27 2.51 9.76 6.70
C GLY A 27 3.15 10.69 5.68
N ILE A 28 2.37 11.65 5.15
CA ILE A 28 2.90 12.72 4.30
C ILE A 28 3.88 13.59 5.10
N LYS A 29 3.49 14.07 6.28
CA LYS A 29 4.34 14.91 7.14
C LYS A 29 5.64 14.23 7.54
N LEU A 30 5.58 12.93 7.80
CA LEU A 30 6.70 12.10 8.20
C LEU A 30 7.61 11.70 7.02
N ARG A 31 7.24 12.07 5.78
CA ARG A 31 7.92 11.68 4.54
C ARG A 31 8.10 10.16 4.46
N ALA A 32 7.03 9.40 4.66
CA ALA A 32 7.06 7.96 4.43
C ALA A 32 7.43 7.64 2.97
N ASP A 33 8.04 6.49 2.75
CA ASP A 33 8.37 6.01 1.41
C ASP A 33 7.12 5.40 0.75
N VAL A 34 6.28 4.71 1.54
CA VAL A 34 4.97 4.17 1.15
C VAL A 34 3.90 4.55 2.19
N ILE A 35 2.69 4.85 1.71
CA ILE A 35 1.48 4.83 2.53
C ILE A 35 0.58 3.70 2.01
N MET A 36 0.30 2.73 2.87
CA MET A 36 -0.63 1.64 2.62
C MET A 36 -2.01 2.04 3.13
N LEU A 37 -2.99 2.13 2.22
CA LEU A 37 -4.38 2.38 2.58
C LEU A 37 -5.05 1.04 2.92
N ASP A 38 -5.21 0.77 4.22
CA ASP A 38 -5.75 -0.50 4.68
C ASP A 38 -7.28 -0.47 4.83
N ASN A 39 -7.92 -1.43 4.15
CA ASN A 39 -9.36 -1.71 4.19
C ASN A 39 -10.28 -0.47 4.10
N MET A 40 -9.85 0.60 3.42
CA MET A 40 -10.64 1.83 3.33
C MET A 40 -11.86 1.66 2.40
N PRO A 41 -13.02 2.24 2.76
CA PRO A 41 -14.16 2.31 1.85
C PRO A 41 -13.83 3.05 0.54
N PRO A 42 -14.45 2.71 -0.60
CA PRO A 42 -14.09 3.27 -1.91
C PRO A 42 -14.05 4.81 -1.99
N ALA A 43 -14.98 5.49 -1.32
CA ALA A 43 -15.01 6.96 -1.27
C ALA A 43 -13.80 7.54 -0.52
N ARG A 44 -13.41 6.93 0.61
CA ARG A 44 -12.23 7.32 1.39
C ARG A 44 -10.94 7.00 0.66
N LEU A 45 -10.89 5.84 -0.01
CA LEU A 45 -9.77 5.41 -0.81
C LEU A 45 -9.43 6.43 -1.91
N ARG A 46 -10.44 6.83 -2.71
CA ARG A 46 -10.27 7.80 -3.81
C ARG A 46 -9.78 9.16 -3.30
N ARG A 47 -10.37 9.66 -2.22
CA ARG A 47 -9.96 10.93 -1.61
C ARG A 47 -8.53 10.84 -1.07
N SER A 48 -8.16 9.76 -0.38
CA SER A 48 -6.79 9.55 0.13
C SER A 48 -5.75 9.51 -1.00
N VAL A 49 -6.05 8.79 -2.10
CA VAL A 49 -5.20 8.77 -3.30
C VAL A 49 -5.03 10.17 -3.88
N TYR A 50 -6.11 10.95 -3.98
CA TYR A 50 -6.06 12.33 -4.44
C TYR A 50 -5.17 13.20 -3.56
N PHE A 51 -5.36 13.15 -2.23
CA PHE A 51 -4.57 13.92 -1.27
C PHE A 51 -3.07 13.60 -1.34
N ILE A 52 -2.72 12.32 -1.40
CA ILE A 52 -1.32 11.89 -1.49
C ILE A 52 -0.67 12.43 -2.78
N ARG A 53 -1.39 12.36 -3.92
CA ARG A 53 -0.90 12.91 -5.20
C ARG A 53 -0.75 14.43 -5.17
N ALA A 54 -1.72 15.13 -4.60
CA ALA A 54 -1.66 16.59 -4.44
C ALA A 54 -0.46 16.99 -3.56
N ALA A 55 -0.24 16.30 -2.44
CA ALA A 55 0.90 16.53 -1.57
C ALA A 55 2.24 16.28 -2.27
N ARG A 56 2.37 15.17 -3.02
CA ARG A 56 3.56 14.87 -3.84
C ARG A 56 3.89 16.00 -4.80
N ARG A 57 2.89 16.50 -5.53
CA ARG A 57 3.05 17.62 -6.47
C ARG A 57 3.48 18.90 -5.76
N ALA A 58 2.82 19.23 -4.65
CA ALA A 58 3.14 20.42 -3.87
C ALA A 58 4.56 20.38 -3.28
N LEU A 59 5.03 19.20 -2.91
CA LEU A 59 6.36 18.99 -2.33
C LEU A 59 7.46 18.70 -3.37
N ASN A 60 7.11 18.68 -4.67
CA ASN A 60 7.98 18.21 -5.75
C ASN A 60 8.67 16.86 -5.44
N SER A 61 7.88 15.91 -4.94
CA SER A 61 8.34 14.63 -4.40
C SER A 61 7.76 13.44 -5.16
N SER A 62 8.56 12.38 -5.32
CA SER A 62 8.10 11.09 -5.83
C SER A 62 7.45 10.20 -4.74
N THR A 63 7.62 10.55 -3.46
CA THR A 63 7.09 9.83 -2.30
C THR A 63 6.04 10.64 -1.53
N PRO A 64 5.12 9.99 -0.80
CA PRO A 64 4.99 8.53 -0.65
C PRO A 64 4.37 7.84 -1.88
N LEU A 65 4.83 6.63 -2.19
CA LEU A 65 4.10 5.73 -3.08
C LEU A 65 2.81 5.27 -2.38
N ILE A 66 1.81 4.87 -3.18
CA ILE A 66 0.51 4.44 -2.66
C ILE A 66 0.40 2.92 -2.82
N GLU A 67 0.08 2.27 -1.72
CA GLU A 67 -0.25 0.85 -1.65
C GLU A 67 -1.69 0.66 -1.17
N LEU A 68 -2.37 -0.39 -1.65
CA LEU A 68 -3.73 -0.74 -1.24
C LEU A 68 -3.76 -2.11 -0.58
N SER A 69 -4.47 -2.23 0.53
CA SER A 69 -4.67 -3.47 1.29
C SER A 69 -6.15 -3.70 1.65
N GLY A 70 -6.44 -4.89 2.18
CA GLY A 70 -7.74 -5.25 2.76
C GLY A 70 -8.60 -6.10 1.83
N GLY A 71 -8.71 -7.40 2.13
CA GLY A 71 -9.63 -8.33 1.45
C GLY A 71 -9.49 -8.33 -0.07
N ILE A 72 -8.25 -8.36 -0.58
CA ILE A 72 -7.99 -8.28 -2.01
C ILE A 72 -8.29 -9.62 -2.70
N THR A 73 -9.16 -9.55 -3.71
CA THR A 73 -9.42 -10.63 -4.68
C THR A 73 -8.87 -10.24 -6.05
N ILE A 74 -8.70 -11.19 -6.98
CA ILE A 74 -8.24 -10.90 -8.35
C ILE A 74 -9.13 -9.84 -9.03
N LYS A 75 -10.46 -9.96 -8.87
CA LYS A 75 -11.43 -9.00 -9.40
C LYS A 75 -11.24 -7.60 -8.79
N LYS A 76 -11.09 -7.53 -7.46
CA LYS A 76 -10.86 -6.26 -6.75
C LYS A 76 -9.51 -5.65 -7.16
N ALA A 77 -8.45 -6.45 -7.27
CA ALA A 77 -7.13 -5.99 -7.70
C ALA A 77 -7.17 -5.35 -9.08
N LYS A 78 -7.88 -5.94 -10.06
CA LYS A 78 -8.06 -5.37 -11.40
C LYS A 78 -8.79 -4.02 -11.38
N GLN A 79 -9.80 -3.86 -10.53
CA GLN A 79 -10.52 -2.60 -10.39
C GLN A 79 -9.65 -1.53 -9.71
N LEU A 80 -8.90 -1.92 -8.69
CA LEU A 80 -8.06 -1.03 -7.91
C LEU A 80 -6.81 -0.56 -8.67
N SER A 81 -6.24 -1.40 -9.54
CA SER A 81 -5.07 -1.02 -10.35
C SER A 81 -5.35 0.17 -11.28
N GLN A 82 -6.60 0.33 -11.73
CA GLN A 82 -7.04 1.46 -12.54
C GLN A 82 -6.95 2.81 -11.80
N MET A 83 -6.83 2.80 -10.47
CA MET A 83 -6.65 4.02 -9.68
C MET A 83 -5.23 4.59 -9.79
N GLY A 84 -4.30 3.89 -10.47
CA GLY A 84 -2.92 4.32 -10.67
C GLY A 84 -2.09 4.28 -9.38
N VAL A 85 -2.34 3.28 -8.55
CA VAL A 85 -1.54 2.98 -7.35
C VAL A 85 -0.30 2.20 -7.76
N ALA A 86 0.77 2.31 -6.95
CA ALA A 86 2.03 1.65 -7.27
C ALA A 86 2.01 0.16 -6.86
N ARG A 87 1.25 -0.17 -5.81
CA ARG A 87 1.29 -1.48 -5.15
C ARG A 87 -0.11 -1.90 -4.69
N ILE A 88 -0.35 -3.21 -4.65
CA ILE A 88 -1.53 -3.83 -4.06
C ILE A 88 -1.04 -5.02 -3.22
N SER A 89 -1.26 -4.96 -1.91
CA SER A 89 -0.91 -6.03 -0.98
C SER A 89 -1.98 -7.12 -0.97
N VAL A 90 -1.58 -8.37 -1.22
CA VAL A 90 -2.49 -9.52 -1.33
C VAL A 90 -2.07 -10.64 -0.38
N GLY A 91 -2.56 -10.59 0.85
CA GLY A 91 -2.23 -11.62 1.85
C GLY A 91 -2.67 -13.03 1.43
N ALA A 92 -3.75 -13.16 0.65
CA ALA A 92 -4.31 -14.46 0.25
C ALA A 92 -3.32 -15.33 -0.55
N LEU A 93 -2.27 -14.74 -1.14
CA LEU A 93 -1.22 -15.45 -1.84
C LEU A 93 -0.38 -16.36 -0.93
N THR A 94 -0.39 -16.15 0.38
CA THR A 94 0.42 -16.94 1.32
C THR A 94 -0.42 -17.73 2.32
N HIS A 95 -1.49 -17.14 2.87
CA HIS A 95 -2.32 -17.83 3.88
C HIS A 95 -3.47 -18.65 3.29
N SER A 96 -3.75 -18.53 1.99
CA SER A 96 -4.90 -19.17 1.30
C SER A 96 -4.56 -19.61 -0.12
N ALA A 97 -3.29 -19.93 -0.40
CA ALA A 97 -2.87 -20.38 -1.72
C ALA A 97 -3.44 -21.79 -2.01
N PRO A 98 -4.09 -22.02 -3.17
CA PRO A 98 -4.54 -23.36 -3.55
C PRO A 98 -3.34 -24.27 -3.83
N ALA A 99 -3.44 -25.54 -3.44
CA ALA A 99 -2.45 -26.54 -3.79
C ALA A 99 -2.42 -26.78 -5.31
N LEU A 100 -1.22 -26.82 -5.88
CA LEU A 100 -1.03 -27.22 -7.27
C LEU A 100 -1.04 -28.75 -7.33
N ASP A 101 -1.90 -29.31 -8.18
CA ASP A 101 -1.93 -30.75 -8.44
C ASP A 101 -0.73 -31.13 -9.31
N LEU A 102 0.15 -31.98 -8.77
CA LEU A 102 1.40 -32.40 -9.40
C LEU A 102 1.48 -33.92 -9.38
N SER A 103 1.66 -34.53 -10.55
CA SER A 103 1.91 -35.96 -10.71
C SER A 103 3.24 -36.21 -11.42
N MET A 104 3.85 -37.37 -11.15
CA MET A 104 5.12 -37.78 -11.75
C MET A 104 4.90 -39.10 -12.48
N GLU A 105 5.07 -39.11 -13.81
CA GLU A 105 5.05 -40.33 -14.61
C GLU A 105 6.47 -40.91 -14.69
N GLY A 106 6.65 -42.14 -14.20
CA GLY A 106 7.91 -42.87 -14.27
C GLY A 106 8.04 -43.63 -15.59
N TYR A 107 9.23 -43.62 -16.17
CA TYR A 107 9.60 -44.41 -17.36
C TYR A 107 9.87 -45.88 -17.01
#